data_AF-A0A364UT12-F1
#
_entry.id   AF-A0A364UT12-F1
#
_cell.length_a   1.000
_cell.length_b   1.000
_cell.length_c   1.000
_cell.angle_alpha   90.00
_cell.angle_beta   90.00
_cell.angle_gamma   90.00
#
_symmetry.space_group_name_H-M   'P 1'
#
loop_
_entity.id
_entity.type
_entity.pdbx_description
1 polymer ?
#
loop_
_entity_poly.entity_id
_entity_poly.type
_entity_poly.pdbx_seq_one_letter_code
_entity_poly.pdbx_strand_id
1 'polypeptide(L)'
;MLLFPMSLFMIVVGISYSKTYPKERNRWYGFRSKKSMKNDEIWLKAQFLFIQYNKSIFKYSAMFSVVFVICDIALIILKLEDQLMGSILIQTGIILILLGALHWIVNRKL
;
A
#
# COMPACT_ATOMS: atom_id res chain seq x y z
N MET A 1 -4.10 9.93 11.54
CA MET A 1 -4.25 10.79 10.38
C MET A 1 -3.34 10.38 9.24
N LEU A 2 -2.18 9.75 9.46
CA LEU A 2 -1.24 9.39 8.39
C LEU A 2 -1.70 8.21 7.52
N LEU A 3 -2.31 7.18 8.12
CA LEU A 3 -2.72 5.97 7.41
C LEU A 3 -3.75 6.24 6.30
N PHE A 4 -4.65 7.18 6.54
CA PHE A 4 -5.72 7.54 5.60
C PHE A 4 -5.21 8.16 4.28
N PRO A 5 -4.48 9.30 4.26
CA PRO A 5 -3.95 9.88 3.04
C PRO A 5 -3.00 8.93 2.32
N MET A 6 -2.21 8.13 3.06
CA MET A 6 -1.35 7.13 2.42
C MET A 6 -2.16 6.02 1.73
N SER A 7 -3.26 5.58 2.34
CA SER A 7 -4.14 4.59 1.73
C SER A 7 -4.80 5.13 0.46
N LEU A 8 -5.27 6.38 0.48
CA LEU A 8 -5.81 7.05 -0.71
C LEU A 8 -4.74 7.20 -1.80
N PHE A 9 -3.53 7.61 -1.43
CA PHE A 9 -2.40 7.70 -2.35
C PHE A 9 -2.12 6.35 -3.03
N MET A 10 -2.07 5.27 -2.26
CA MET A 10 -1.83 3.93 -2.80
C MET A 10 -2.96 3.44 -3.72
N ILE A 11 -4.21 3.78 -3.44
CA ILE A 11 -5.33 3.53 -4.36
C ILE A 11 -5.11 4.25 -5.69
N VAL A 12 -4.72 5.53 -5.65
CA VAL A 12 -4.39 6.31 -6.87
C VAL A 12 -3.23 5.67 -7.62
N VAL A 13 -2.18 5.25 -6.93
CA VAL A 13 -1.07 4.49 -7.53
C VAL A 13 -1.59 3.23 -8.22
N GLY A 14 -2.44 2.44 -7.56
CA GLY A 14 -3.03 1.23 -8.15
C GLY A 14 -3.89 1.52 -9.39
N ILE A 15 -4.63 2.63 -9.41
CA ILE A 15 -5.43 3.06 -10.57
C ILE A 15 -4.53 3.49 -11.73
N SER A 16 -3.58 4.39 -11.48
CA SER A 16 -2.63 4.86 -12.50
C SER A 16 -1.84 3.70 -13.09
N TYR A 17 -1.32 2.84 -12.22
CA TYR A 17 -0.53 1.68 -12.61
C TYR A 17 -1.35 0.65 -13.40
N SER A 18 -2.67 0.54 -13.17
CA SER A 18 -3.52 -0.31 -14.00
C SER A 18 -3.64 0.11 -15.46
N LYS A 19 -3.31 1.38 -15.78
CA LYS A 19 -3.28 1.91 -17.14
C LYS A 19 -1.88 1.93 -17.75
N THR A 20 -0.84 2.01 -16.92
CA THR A 20 0.54 2.29 -17.36
C THR A 20 1.56 1.20 -17.02
N TYR A 21 1.13 0.05 -16.48
CA TYR A 21 2.05 -1.02 -16.13
C TYR A 21 2.90 -1.45 -17.34
N PRO A 22 4.18 -1.75 -17.12
CA PRO A 22 5.10 -2.14 -18.18
C PRO A 22 4.73 -3.52 -18.70
N LYS A 23 4.38 -3.59 -19.99
CA LYS A 23 4.10 -4.87 -20.67
C LYS A 23 5.37 -5.69 -20.87
N GLU A 24 6.49 -5.00 -21.08
CA GLU A 24 7.80 -5.61 -21.26
C GLU A 24 8.64 -5.48 -19.99
N ARG A 25 9.45 -6.51 -19.74
CA ARG A 25 10.38 -6.53 -18.62
C ARG A 25 11.44 -5.45 -18.80
N ASN A 26 11.58 -4.59 -17.79
CA ASN A 26 12.54 -3.50 -17.82
C ASN A 26 13.24 -3.33 -16.47
N ARG A 27 14.23 -2.43 -16.43
CA ARG A 27 15.03 -2.14 -15.23
C ARG A 27 14.61 -0.87 -14.49
N TRP A 28 13.58 -0.17 -14.98
CA TRP A 28 13.22 1.18 -14.54
C TRP A 28 12.08 1.16 -13.54
N TYR A 29 10.94 0.54 -13.88
CA TYR A 29 9.73 0.63 -13.07
C TYR A 29 8.92 -0.67 -13.06
N GLY A 30 8.17 -0.82 -11.99
CA GLY A 30 7.18 -1.87 -11.78
C GLY A 30 7.46 -2.83 -10.65
N PHE A 31 6.55 -3.80 -10.45
CA PHE A 31 6.70 -4.79 -9.39
C PHE A 31 7.88 -5.72 -9.69
N ARG A 32 8.89 -5.66 -8.83
CA ARG A 32 10.17 -6.34 -9.04
C ARG A 32 10.50 -7.22 -7.85
N SER A 33 10.61 -8.51 -8.12
CA SER A 33 11.21 -9.50 -7.24
C SER A 33 12.10 -10.42 -8.08
N LYS A 34 12.97 -11.21 -7.43
CA LYS A 34 13.77 -12.24 -8.14
C LYS A 34 12.89 -13.17 -8.97
N LYS A 35 11.68 -13.49 -8.48
CA LYS A 35 10.71 -14.31 -9.20
C LYS A 35 10.09 -13.56 -10.38
N SER A 36 9.66 -12.31 -10.20
CA SER A 36 8.97 -11.56 -11.27
C SER A 36 9.85 -11.29 -12.49
N MET A 37 11.18 -11.25 -12.32
CA MET A 37 12.13 -11.00 -13.41
C MET A 37 12.50 -12.24 -14.24
N LYS A 38 11.99 -13.43 -13.90
CA LYS A 38 12.43 -14.71 -14.50
C LYS A 38 12.14 -14.79 -16.00
N ASN A 39 10.92 -14.47 -16.43
CA ASN A 39 10.50 -14.41 -17.83
C ASN A 39 9.35 -13.41 -18.00
N ASP A 40 8.96 -13.14 -19.24
CA ASP A 40 8.00 -12.08 -19.56
C ASP A 40 6.55 -12.44 -19.17
N GLU A 41 6.19 -13.73 -19.18
CA GLU A 41 4.89 -14.20 -18.70
C GLU A 41 4.72 -13.97 -17.18
N ILE A 42 5.72 -14.35 -16.38
CA ILE A 42 5.74 -14.14 -14.93
C ILE A 42 5.83 -12.65 -14.63
N TRP A 43 6.55 -11.86 -15.44
CA TRP A 43 6.59 -10.41 -15.33
C TRP A 43 5.19 -9.79 -15.45
N LEU A 44 4.46 -10.10 -16.53
CA LEU A 44 3.11 -9.61 -16.75
C LEU A 44 2.15 -10.04 -15.63
N LYS A 45 2.23 -11.32 -15.24
CA LYS A 45 1.44 -11.85 -14.11
C LYS A 45 1.73 -11.09 -12.82
N ALA A 46 2.98 -10.74 -12.55
CA ALA A 46 3.38 -9.98 -11.36
C ALA A 46 2.79 -8.58 -11.34
N GLN A 47 2.81 -7.87 -12.48
CA GLN A 47 2.20 -6.54 -12.56
C GLN A 47 0.69 -6.60 -12.31
N PHE A 48 0.01 -7.58 -12.93
CA PHE A 48 -1.43 -7.76 -12.76
C PHE A 48 -1.80 -8.07 -11.29
N LEU A 49 -1.10 -9.02 -10.66
CA LEU A 49 -1.31 -9.36 -9.26
C LEU A 49 -1.04 -8.18 -8.35
N PHE A 50 0.03 -7.41 -8.59
CA PHE A 50 0.33 -6.22 -7.81
C PHE A 50 -0.81 -5.20 -7.88
N ILE A 51 -1.35 -4.91 -9.07
CA ILE A 51 -2.48 -4.00 -9.25
C ILE A 51 -3.70 -4.49 -8.46
N GLN A 52 -4.04 -5.77 -8.60
CA GLN A 52 -5.21 -6.37 -7.97
C GLN A 52 -5.11 -6.29 -6.44
N TYR A 53 -3.98 -6.71 -5.88
CA TYR A 53 -3.78 -6.72 -4.44
C TYR A 53 -3.61 -5.33 -3.84
N ASN A 54 -2.93 -4.43 -4.53
CA ASN A 54 -2.78 -3.04 -4.09
C ASN A 54 -4.16 -2.39 -3.91
N LYS A 55 -5.01 -2.43 -4.95
CA LYS A 55 -6.36 -1.86 -4.89
C LYS A 55 -7.19 -2.47 -3.76
N SER A 56 -7.15 -3.79 -3.59
CA SER A 56 -7.91 -4.47 -2.53
C SER A 56 -7.44 -4.05 -1.13
N ILE A 57 -6.14 -4.22 -0.85
CA ILE A 57 -5.56 -3.95 0.47
C ILE A 57 -5.77 -2.50 0.89
N PHE A 58 -5.43 -1.55 0.02
CA PHE A 58 -5.49 -0.13 0.38
C PHE A 58 -6.90 0.44 0.35
N LYS A 59 -7.86 -0.17 -0.36
CA LYS A 59 -9.30 0.16 -0.21
C LYS A 59 -9.79 -0.17 1.20
N TYR A 60 -9.51 -1.37 1.71
CA TYR A 60 -9.89 -1.72 3.08
C TYR A 60 -9.13 -0.90 4.12
N SER A 61 -7.85 -0.61 3.88
CA SER A 61 -7.05 0.26 4.74
C SER A 61 -7.61 1.69 4.81
N ALA A 62 -8.05 2.26 3.67
CA ALA A 62 -8.69 3.57 3.63
C ALA A 62 -9.98 3.61 4.46
N MET A 63 -10.82 2.57 4.38
CA MET A 63 -12.04 2.49 5.20
C MET A 63 -11.72 2.39 6.69
N PHE A 64 -10.78 1.53 7.07
CA PHE A 64 -10.39 1.32 8.46
C PHE A 64 -9.72 2.55 9.08
N SER A 65 -8.93 3.27 8.30
CA SER A 65 -8.19 4.45 8.78
C SER A 65 -9.05 5.67 9.09
N VAL A 66 -10.33 5.68 8.70
CA VAL A 66 -11.30 6.71 9.15
C VAL A 66 -11.41 6.72 10.68
N VAL A 67 -11.37 5.55 11.33
CA VAL A 67 -11.40 5.46 12.81
C VAL A 67 -10.18 6.18 13.41
N PHE A 68 -8.99 5.94 12.86
CA PHE A 68 -7.76 6.62 13.30
C PHE A 68 -7.79 8.14 13.05
N VAL A 69 -8.45 8.60 12.00
CA VAL A 69 -8.63 10.04 11.77
C VAL A 69 -9.49 10.65 12.87
N ILE A 70 -10.62 10.02 13.20
CA ILE A 70 -11.51 10.50 14.28
C ILE A 70 -10.79 10.50 15.63
N CYS A 71 -10.07 9.41 15.96
CA CYS A 71 -9.30 9.32 17.19
C CYS A 71 -8.24 10.41 17.30
N ASP A 72 -7.46 10.64 16.24
CA ASP A 72 -6.41 11.65 16.27
C ASP A 72 -6.95 13.07 16.36
N ILE A 73 -8.08 13.37 15.70
CA ILE A 73 -8.76 14.66 15.87
C ILE A 73 -9.17 14.87 17.33
N ALA A 74 -9.72 13.84 17.98
CA ALA A 74 -10.07 13.90 19.40
C ALA A 74 -8.84 14.13 20.29
N LEU A 75 -7.73 13.42 20.03
CA LEU A 75 -6.48 13.60 20.76
C LEU A 75 -5.90 15.02 20.61
N ILE A 76 -6.02 15.62 19.42
CA ILE A 76 -5.62 17.00 19.16
C ILE A 76 -6.47 17.98 19.98
N ILE A 77 -7.80 17.81 19.99
CA ILE A 77 -8.71 18.68 20.76
C ILE A 77 -8.42 18.59 22.26
N LEU A 78 -8.11 17.39 22.75
CA LEU A 78 -7.76 17.14 24.15
C LEU A 78 -6.31 17.54 24.51
N LYS A 79 -5.51 18.01 23.53
CA LYS A 79 -4.09 18.37 23.69
C LYS A 79 -3.23 17.23 24.28
N LEU A 80 -3.52 16.00 23.88
CA LEU A 80 -2.81 14.79 24.32
C LEU A 80 -1.69 14.43 23.33
N GLU A 81 -0.58 15.17 23.41
CA GLU A 81 0.51 15.12 22.43
C GLU A 81 1.26 13.78 22.42
N ASP A 82 1.55 13.20 23.60
CA ASP A 82 2.27 11.93 23.70
C ASP A 82 1.46 10.78 23.08
N GLN A 83 0.15 10.76 23.31
CA GLN A 83 -0.77 9.77 22.75
C GLN A 83 -0.92 9.97 21.24
N LEU A 84 -0.96 11.21 20.76
CA LEU A 84 -0.99 11.52 19.33
C LEU A 84 0.29 11.00 18.64
N MET A 85 1.46 11.20 19.25
CA MET A 85 2.73 10.65 18.75
C MET A 85 2.69 9.12 18.69
N GLY A 86 2.21 8.48 19.76
CA GLY A 86 2.01 7.02 19.79
C GLY A 86 1.10 6.53 18.66
N SER A 87 -0.02 7.22 18.41
CA SER A 87 -0.93 6.91 17.31
C SER A 87 -0.26 7.02 15.93
N ILE A 88 0.57 8.04 15.71
CA ILE A 88 1.32 8.23 14.46
C ILE A 88 2.32 7.09 14.24
N LEU A 89 3.04 6.68 15.29
CA LEU A 89 3.98 5.55 15.21
C LEU A 89 3.27 4.23 14.86
N ILE A 90 2.13 3.96 15.51
CA ILE A 90 1.31 2.78 15.21
C ILE A 90 0.84 2.80 13.76
N GLN A 91 0.30 3.93 13.29
CA GLN A 91 -0.16 4.08 11.91
C GLN A 91 0.98 3.90 10.89
N THR A 92 2.18 4.38 11.20
CA THR A 92 3.37 4.18 10.36
C THR A 92 3.74 2.70 10.28
N GLY A 93 3.73 2.00 11.42
CA GLY A 93 3.95 0.55 11.46
C GLY A 93 2.95 -0.23 10.62
N ILE A 94 1.66 0.13 10.70
CA ILE A 94 0.61 -0.49 9.88
C ILE A 94 0.90 -0.29 8.39
N ILE A 95 1.28 0.91 7.95
CA ILE A 95 1.62 1.17 6.53
C ILE A 95 2.75 0.25 6.06
N LEU A 96 3.82 0.14 6.84
CA LEU A 96 4.97 -0.72 6.50
C LEU A 96 4.56 -2.20 6.41
N ILE A 97 3.73 -2.67 7.34
CA ILE A 97 3.19 -4.03 7.32
C ILE A 97 2.34 -4.27 6.07
N LEU A 98 1.46 -3.33 5.70
CA LEU A 98 0.61 -3.47 4.51
C LEU A 98 1.43 -3.48 3.21
N LEU A 99 2.47 -2.65 3.10
CA LEU A 99 3.38 -2.65 1.96
C LEU A 99 4.18 -3.96 1.86
N GLY A 100 4.69 -4.46 3.00
CA GLY A 100 5.36 -5.75 3.08
C GLY A 100 4.42 -6.91 2.72
N ALA A 101 3.18 -6.88 3.22
CA ALA A 101 2.16 -7.88 2.93
C ALA A 101 1.80 -7.89 1.44
N LEU A 102 1.65 -6.72 0.81
CA LEU A 102 1.45 -6.61 -0.63
C LEU A 102 2.61 -7.27 -1.40
N HIS A 103 3.84 -6.94 -1.04
CA HIS A 103 5.02 -7.53 -1.68
C HIS A 103 5.06 -9.06 -1.52
N TRP A 104 4.80 -9.54 -0.30
CA TRP A 104 4.82 -10.97 0.02
C TRP A 104 3.72 -11.74 -0.72
N ILE A 105 2.47 -11.24 -0.72
CA ILE A 105 1.34 -11.90 -1.38
C ILE A 105 1.59 -12.04 -2.88
N VAL A 106 2.05 -10.97 -3.54
CA VAL A 106 2.36 -11.02 -4.97
C VAL A 106 3.48 -12.03 -5.21
N ASN A 107 4.57 -11.99 -4.45
CA ASN A 107 5.70 -12.89 -4.62
C ASN A 107 5.39 -14.36 -4.27
N ARG A 108 4.38 -14.63 -3.42
CA ARG A 108 3.91 -15.98 -3.11
C ARG A 108 3.09 -16.58 -4.25
N LYS A 109 2.39 -15.75 -5.04
CA LYS A 109 1.55 -16.17 -6.18
C LYS A 109 2.28 -16.21 -7.53
N LEU A 110 3.55 -15.78 -7.53
CA LEU A 110 4.52 -15.97 -8.62
C LEU A 110 5.29 -17.27 -8.44
#